data_AF-A0A653MVD6-F1
#
_entry.id   AF-A0A653MVD6-F1
#
_cell.length_a   1.000
_cell.length_b   1.000
_cell.length_c   1.000
_cell.angle_alpha   90.00
_cell.angle_beta   90.00
_cell.angle_gamma   90.00
#
_symmetry.space_group_name_H-M   'P 1'
#
loop_
_entity.id
_entity.type
_entity.pdbx_description
1 polymer ?
#
loop_
_entity_poly.entity_id
_entity_poly.type
_entity_poly.pdbx_seq_one_letter_code
_entity_poly.pdbx_strand_id
1 'polypeptide(L)'
;MESDLRMAEALPETDPGGDPPAPLKFTRTTAGQLLIACSIIAAIGAIVVVSVVVGGSRPPAAVQSDRQSSVQSSPADAPSLRTADDPIEQAREAVGGSYSYERVQQATAAALVATGTPVTTDNFSRAWSSVLAVTDKLGIEPMDVMLCVPELASSESGLTFPEVAALCASEIYLGKR
;
A
#
# COMPACT_ATOMS: atom_id res chain seq x y z
N MET A 1 -82.27 -9.56 7.66
CA MET A 1 -80.88 -9.29 8.08
C MET A 1 -80.97 -8.12 9.05
N GLU A 2 -81.40 -8.36 10.29
CA GLU A 2 -80.54 -8.71 11.45
C GLU A 2 -79.61 -7.53 11.78
N SER A 3 -79.99 -6.63 12.67
CA SER A 3 -79.89 -6.68 14.15
C SER A 3 -78.53 -6.17 14.69
N ASP A 4 -78.61 -5.02 15.37
CA ASP A 4 -78.03 -4.67 16.69
C ASP A 4 -76.52 -4.81 17.01
N LEU A 5 -75.90 -3.69 17.43
CA LEU A 5 -75.07 -3.44 18.65
C LEU A 5 -74.19 -2.18 18.39
N ARG A 6 -74.41 -1.00 18.96
CA ARG A 6 -74.17 -0.51 20.34
C ARG A 6 -72.75 -0.70 20.90
N MET A 7 -72.25 0.43 21.44
CA MET A 7 -71.18 0.61 22.45
C MET A 7 -69.74 0.52 21.90
N ALA A 8 -68.71 1.21 22.40
CA ALA A 8 -68.48 2.15 23.49
C ALA A 8 -67.22 2.96 23.07
N GLU A 9 -67.11 4.26 23.35
CA GLU A 9 -66.32 4.79 24.47
C GLU A 9 -64.84 4.35 24.50
N ALA A 10 -63.94 5.32 24.28
CA ALA A 10 -62.78 5.66 25.10
C ALA A 10 -61.67 6.31 24.25
N LEU A 11 -61.38 7.59 24.52
CA LEU A 11 -60.03 8.13 24.33
C LEU A 11 -59.08 7.39 25.27
N PRO A 12 -57.81 7.23 24.90
CA PRO A 12 -56.76 7.36 25.89
C PRO A 12 -55.81 8.51 25.55
N GLU A 13 -55.68 9.40 26.53
CA GLU A 13 -54.52 10.24 26.74
C GLU A 13 -53.28 9.39 27.06
N THR A 14 -52.11 9.99 26.81
CA THR A 14 -50.80 9.75 27.48
C THR A 14 -50.19 8.35 27.47
N ASP A 15 -49.03 8.22 26.81
CA ASP A 15 -47.76 7.84 27.47
C ASP A 15 -46.55 8.06 26.53
N PRO A 16 -45.58 8.95 26.84
CA PRO A 16 -44.27 8.95 26.20
C PRO A 16 -43.35 8.01 27.00
N GLY A 17 -43.53 6.71 26.84
CA GLY A 17 -42.74 5.67 27.50
C GLY A 17 -42.24 4.64 26.50
N GLY A 18 -41.21 5.01 25.74
CA GLY A 18 -40.45 4.09 24.89
C GLY A 18 -38.97 4.29 25.15
N ASP A 19 -38.39 3.37 25.91
CA ASP A 19 -36.97 3.32 26.27
C ASP A 19 -36.02 3.63 25.10
N PRO A 20 -34.92 4.38 25.33
CA PRO A 20 -33.84 4.48 24.35
C PRO A 20 -33.19 3.10 24.18
N PRO A 21 -32.82 2.67 22.95
CA PRO A 21 -32.01 1.47 22.78
C PRO A 21 -30.69 1.64 23.54
N ALA A 22 -30.37 0.64 24.35
CA ALA A 22 -29.23 0.61 25.24
C ALA A 22 -27.91 1.07 24.57
N PRO A 23 -27.03 1.76 25.31
CA PRO A 23 -25.71 2.09 24.80
C PRO A 23 -24.92 0.81 24.54
N LEU A 24 -24.46 0.64 23.29
CA LEU A 24 -23.43 -0.34 22.97
C LEU A 24 -22.24 -0.06 23.90
N LYS A 25 -22.01 -0.99 24.83
CA LYS A 25 -20.81 -1.01 25.66
C LYS A 25 -19.63 -1.19 24.70
N PHE A 26 -19.00 -0.08 24.30
CA PHE A 26 -17.65 -0.12 23.80
C PHE A 26 -16.79 -0.63 24.96
N THR A 27 -16.40 -1.89 24.87
CA THR A 27 -15.40 -2.49 25.75
C THR A 27 -14.13 -1.66 25.60
N ARG A 28 -13.98 -0.72 26.53
CA ARG A 28 -12.77 0.06 26.73
C ARG A 28 -11.72 -0.90 27.28
N THR A 29 -10.96 -1.53 26.41
CA THR A 29 -9.72 -2.22 26.81
C THR A 29 -8.64 -1.15 27.00
N THR A 30 -8.72 -0.42 28.11
CA THR A 30 -7.58 0.34 28.63
C THR A 30 -6.79 -0.58 29.54
N ALA A 31 -5.73 -1.20 29.02
CA ALA A 31 -4.63 -1.73 29.82
C ALA A 31 -3.43 -1.99 28.91
N GLY A 32 -2.51 -1.02 28.84
CA GLY A 32 -1.30 -1.10 28.04
C GLY A 32 -0.71 0.28 27.76
N GLN A 33 -0.55 1.09 28.80
CA GLN A 33 0.08 2.39 28.73
C GLN A 33 1.59 2.23 28.52
N LEU A 34 2.11 3.10 27.64
CA LEU A 34 3.42 3.76 27.70
C LEU A 34 4.69 3.04 27.20
N LEU A 35 5.27 3.70 26.18
CA LEU A 35 6.69 3.86 25.83
C LEU A 35 7.43 2.67 25.22
N ILE A 36 7.45 2.61 23.89
CA ILE A 36 8.69 2.25 23.20
C ILE A 36 9.23 3.51 22.54
N ALA A 37 10.18 4.09 23.26
CA ALA A 37 10.98 5.23 22.87
C ALA A 37 11.78 4.95 21.60
N CYS A 38 12.30 6.04 21.03
CA CYS A 38 13.32 6.10 20.00
C CYS A 38 14.40 5.00 20.06
N SER A 39 14.95 4.73 18.87
CA SER A 39 16.30 4.20 18.61
C SER A 39 16.48 2.68 18.57
N ILE A 40 16.47 2.12 17.34
CA ILE A 40 17.55 1.23 16.89
C ILE A 40 17.90 1.58 15.42
N ILE A 41 18.84 2.53 15.27
CA ILE A 41 19.75 2.52 14.12
C ILE A 41 20.91 1.63 14.55
N ALA A 42 21.02 0.41 14.01
CA ALA A 42 22.26 -0.38 14.04
C ALA A 42 22.20 -1.56 13.06
N ALA A 43 23.02 -1.47 12.01
CA ALA A 43 23.68 -2.55 11.29
C ALA A 43 22.82 -3.68 10.69
N ILE A 44 22.42 -3.52 9.42
CA ILE A 44 22.19 -4.68 8.54
C ILE A 44 23.56 -5.07 7.97
N GLY A 45 24.30 -5.86 8.76
CA GLY A 45 25.48 -6.58 8.31
C GLY A 45 25.06 -7.73 7.40
N ALA A 46 25.73 -7.85 6.26
CA ALA A 46 25.51 -8.89 5.26
C ALA A 46 25.61 -10.29 5.87
N ILE A 47 24.62 -11.15 5.57
CA ILE A 47 24.78 -12.60 5.66
C ILE A 47 24.32 -13.20 4.34
N VAL A 48 25.28 -13.41 3.43
CA VAL A 48 25.10 -14.26 2.26
C VAL A 48 25.28 -15.70 2.74
N VAL A 49 24.19 -16.43 2.92
CA VAL A 49 24.25 -17.89 3.11
C VAL A 49 24.31 -18.53 1.72
N VAL A 50 25.51 -18.83 1.26
CA VAL A 50 25.71 -19.72 0.10
C VAL A 50 25.52 -21.16 0.60
N SER A 51 24.34 -21.73 0.34
CA SER A 51 24.10 -23.16 0.52
C SER A 51 24.89 -23.94 -0.52
N VAL A 52 26.12 -24.34 -0.20
CA VAL A 52 26.88 -25.29 -1.03
C VAL A 52 26.31 -26.68 -0.74
N VAL A 53 25.54 -27.21 -1.69
CA VAL A 53 25.11 -28.60 -1.69
C VAL A 53 26.36 -29.48 -1.73
N VAL A 54 26.66 -30.11 -0.59
CA VAL A 54 27.60 -31.23 -0.49
C VAL A 54 26.90 -32.46 -1.08
N GLY A 55 27.08 -32.65 -2.38
CA GLY A 55 26.67 -33.83 -3.11
C GLY A 55 27.88 -34.59 -3.65
N GLY A 56 28.26 -35.66 -2.95
CA GLY A 56 28.70 -36.91 -3.59
C GLY A 56 30.13 -37.05 -4.13
N SER A 57 30.91 -37.86 -3.40
CA SER A 57 31.72 -38.97 -3.95
C SER A 57 33.11 -38.67 -4.56
N ARG A 58 34.15 -39.19 -3.90
CA ARG A 58 35.50 -39.50 -4.41
C ARG A 58 35.76 -41.01 -4.20
N PRO A 59 36.80 -41.64 -4.80
CA PRO A 59 37.52 -41.48 -6.09
C PRO A 59 37.65 -42.90 -6.77
N PRO A 60 38.60 -43.27 -7.70
CA PRO A 60 39.78 -42.55 -8.21
C PRO A 60 40.18 -42.68 -9.71
N ALA A 61 41.12 -41.79 -10.08
CA ALA A 61 42.23 -41.90 -11.05
C ALA A 61 41.98 -42.28 -12.53
N ALA A 62 42.32 -41.37 -13.47
CA ALA A 62 43.30 -41.58 -14.56
C ALA A 62 43.47 -40.33 -15.49
N VAL A 63 44.69 -39.78 -15.49
CA VAL A 63 45.57 -39.34 -16.60
C VAL A 63 45.00 -38.86 -17.97
N GLN A 64 45.46 -37.67 -18.40
CA GLN A 64 45.69 -37.11 -19.77
C GLN A 64 44.53 -36.93 -20.77
N SER A 65 44.31 -35.70 -21.25
CA SER A 65 45.00 -35.07 -22.40
C SER A 65 44.10 -34.10 -23.18
N ASP A 66 44.70 -32.94 -23.47
CA ASP A 66 44.56 -32.06 -24.63
C ASP A 66 43.20 -31.57 -25.19
N ARG A 67 43.18 -30.23 -25.28
CA ARG A 67 42.61 -29.39 -26.34
C ARG A 67 41.11 -29.42 -26.56
N GLN A 68 40.46 -28.34 -26.11
CA GLN A 68 39.70 -27.50 -27.03
C GLN A 68 39.65 -26.04 -26.55
N SER A 69 40.29 -25.18 -27.33
CA SER A 69 40.02 -23.75 -27.33
C SER A 69 38.60 -23.54 -27.84
N SER A 70 37.67 -23.28 -26.94
CA SER A 70 36.31 -22.85 -27.27
C SER A 70 36.00 -21.63 -26.42
N VAL A 71 36.27 -20.48 -27.04
CA VAL A 71 35.42 -19.29 -27.09
C VAL A 71 34.17 -19.39 -26.21
N GLN A 72 34.13 -18.54 -25.19
CA GLN A 72 32.98 -17.72 -24.82
C GLN A 72 31.61 -18.42 -24.77
N SER A 73 31.09 -18.56 -23.55
CA SER A 73 29.71 -18.18 -23.23
C SER A 73 29.60 -18.05 -21.71
N SER A 74 29.63 -16.81 -21.21
CA SER A 74 29.03 -16.49 -19.92
C SER A 74 27.56 -16.93 -19.98
N PRO A 75 27.01 -17.65 -18.98
CA PRO A 75 25.57 -17.80 -18.89
C PRO A 75 25.00 -16.48 -18.36
N ALA A 76 24.80 -15.53 -19.27
CA ALA A 76 24.02 -14.32 -19.02
C ALA A 76 22.66 -14.52 -19.69
N ASP A 77 21.76 -15.23 -19.02
CA ASP A 77 20.33 -15.22 -19.32
C ASP A 77 19.58 -15.62 -18.04
N ALA A 78 19.71 -14.80 -17.01
CA ALA A 78 18.56 -14.56 -16.15
C ALA A 78 17.60 -13.72 -16.99
N PRO A 79 16.31 -14.10 -17.14
CA PRO A 79 15.37 -13.27 -17.87
C PRO A 79 15.34 -11.92 -17.16
N SER A 80 15.81 -10.88 -17.84
CA SER A 80 15.52 -9.51 -17.46
C SER A 80 14.00 -9.45 -17.36
N LEU A 81 13.46 -9.44 -16.14
CA LEU A 81 12.14 -8.90 -15.87
C LEU A 81 12.10 -7.62 -16.67
N ARG A 82 11.28 -7.61 -17.73
CA ARG A 82 11.33 -6.51 -18.69
C ARG A 82 11.07 -5.26 -17.86
N THR A 83 11.94 -4.25 -17.97
CA THR A 83 11.75 -2.95 -17.31
C THR A 83 10.34 -2.40 -17.57
N ALA A 84 9.74 -2.79 -18.70
CA ALA A 84 8.34 -2.52 -19.06
C ALA A 84 7.27 -3.16 -18.16
N ASP A 85 7.59 -4.12 -17.30
CA ASP A 85 6.66 -4.77 -16.36
C ASP A 85 6.87 -4.30 -14.90
N ASP A 86 7.85 -3.43 -14.66
CA ASP A 86 8.10 -2.84 -13.34
C ASP A 86 7.29 -1.54 -13.17
N PRO A 87 6.28 -1.50 -12.29
CA PRO A 87 5.42 -0.33 -12.15
C PRO A 87 6.13 0.89 -11.58
N ILE A 88 7.25 0.73 -10.86
CA ILE A 88 8.03 1.86 -10.36
C ILE A 88 8.86 2.46 -11.50
N GLU A 89 9.43 1.65 -12.38
CA GLU A 89 10.11 2.15 -13.58
C GLU A 89 9.13 2.88 -14.51
N GLN A 90 7.95 2.30 -14.75
CA GLN A 90 6.89 2.95 -15.52
C GLN A 90 6.47 4.30 -14.91
N ALA A 91 6.29 4.34 -13.59
CA ALA A 91 5.94 5.57 -12.89
C ALA A 91 7.04 6.63 -13.01
N ARG A 92 8.30 6.22 -12.85
CA ARG A 92 9.47 7.10 -12.99
C ARG A 92 9.51 7.74 -14.37
N GLU A 93 9.25 6.96 -15.43
CA GLU A 93 9.15 7.47 -16.79
C GLU A 93 7.97 8.43 -16.95
N ALA A 94 6.80 8.12 -16.37
CA ALA A 94 5.61 8.96 -16.43
C ALA A 94 5.79 10.33 -15.76
N VAL A 95 6.62 10.42 -14.71
CA VAL A 95 6.99 11.70 -14.06
C VAL A 95 8.21 12.36 -14.69
N GLY A 96 8.60 11.95 -15.90
CA GLY A 96 9.66 12.59 -16.69
C GLY A 96 11.08 12.16 -16.34
N GLY A 97 11.27 11.12 -15.53
CA GLY A 97 12.59 10.54 -15.24
C GLY A 97 13.50 11.38 -14.35
N SER A 98 12.99 12.47 -13.75
CA SER A 98 13.74 13.37 -12.87
C SER A 98 14.03 12.76 -11.49
N TYR A 99 13.24 11.77 -11.08
CA TYR A 99 13.36 11.08 -9.80
C TYR A 99 14.11 9.75 -9.98
N SER A 100 14.91 9.36 -8.98
CA SER A 100 15.51 8.01 -8.97
C SER A 100 14.43 6.95 -8.72
N TYR A 101 14.69 5.72 -9.19
CA TYR A 101 13.82 4.58 -8.94
C TYR A 101 13.49 4.41 -7.45
N GLU A 102 14.51 4.50 -6.59
CA GLU A 102 14.38 4.34 -5.14
C GLU A 102 13.48 5.43 -4.54
N ARG A 103 13.57 6.67 -5.04
CA ARG A 103 12.75 7.77 -4.56
C ARG A 103 11.28 7.58 -4.93
N VAL A 104 11.01 7.16 -6.16
CA VAL A 104 9.65 6.83 -6.63
C VAL A 104 9.09 5.69 -5.77
N GLN A 105 9.86 4.60 -5.60
CA GLN A 105 9.48 3.46 -4.78
C GLN A 105 9.16 3.84 -3.33
N GLN A 106 10.06 4.59 -2.68
CA GLN A 106 9.91 4.97 -1.28
C GLN A 106 8.68 5.84 -1.06
N ALA A 107 8.46 6.82 -1.93
CA ALA A 107 7.30 7.70 -1.82
C ALA A 107 5.99 6.93 -2.01
N THR A 108 5.91 6.04 -3.00
CA THR A 108 4.71 5.23 -3.21
C THR A 108 4.48 4.26 -2.05
N ALA A 109 5.53 3.61 -1.54
CA ALA A 109 5.41 2.72 -0.40
C ALA A 109 4.93 3.46 0.85
N ALA A 110 5.46 4.66 1.12
CA ALA A 110 5.02 5.49 2.24
C ALA A 110 3.54 5.89 2.10
N ALA A 111 3.11 6.27 0.90
CA ALA A 111 1.73 6.65 0.63
C ALA A 111 0.77 5.47 0.81
N LEU A 112 1.12 4.28 0.30
CA LEU A 112 0.33 3.06 0.50
C LEU A 112 0.22 2.69 1.99
N VAL A 113 1.34 2.74 2.73
CA VAL A 113 1.34 2.45 4.17
C VAL A 113 0.44 3.44 4.92
N ALA A 114 0.52 4.73 4.61
CA ALA A 114 -0.25 5.77 5.30
C ALA A 114 -1.77 5.59 5.09
N THR A 115 -2.18 5.08 3.93
CA THR A 115 -3.59 4.82 3.61
C THR A 115 -4.04 3.40 3.97
N GLY A 116 -3.24 2.67 4.74
CA GLY A 116 -3.52 1.28 5.15
C GLY A 116 -3.58 0.28 3.97
N THR A 117 -3.04 0.66 2.81
CA THR A 117 -3.03 -0.17 1.60
C THR A 117 -1.79 -1.07 1.59
N PRO A 118 -1.92 -2.38 1.33
CA PRO A 118 -0.76 -3.29 1.28
C PRO A 118 0.27 -2.86 0.24
N VAL A 119 1.56 -2.91 0.60
CA VAL A 119 2.66 -2.59 -0.31
C VAL A 119 2.93 -3.80 -1.22
N THR A 120 2.35 -3.79 -2.42
CA THR A 120 2.49 -4.82 -3.44
C THR A 120 2.68 -4.19 -4.82
N THR A 121 3.25 -4.95 -5.77
CA THR A 121 3.43 -4.51 -7.17
C THR A 121 2.11 -4.02 -7.79
N ASP A 122 1.02 -4.77 -7.61
CA ASP A 122 -0.30 -4.37 -8.13
C ASP A 122 -0.79 -3.04 -7.54
N ASN A 123 -0.54 -2.82 -6.25
CA ASN A 123 -0.94 -1.59 -5.59
C ASN A 123 -0.03 -0.41 -5.95
N PHE A 124 1.24 -0.65 -6.32
CA PHE A 124 2.07 0.38 -6.95
C PHE A 124 1.49 0.82 -8.29
N SER A 125 1.13 -0.12 -9.17
CA SER A 125 0.52 0.21 -10.47
C SER A 125 -0.79 0.99 -10.30
N ARG A 126 -1.64 0.56 -9.36
CA ARG A 126 -2.92 1.23 -9.08
C ARG A 126 -2.71 2.62 -8.49
N ALA A 127 -1.77 2.78 -7.54
CA ALA A 127 -1.46 4.06 -6.94
C ALA A 127 -1.03 5.09 -7.99
N TRP A 128 -0.07 4.73 -8.85
CA TRP A 128 0.38 5.60 -9.93
C TRP A 128 -0.70 5.85 -10.98
N SER A 129 -1.51 4.85 -11.31
CA SER A 129 -2.67 5.06 -12.19
C SER A 129 -3.65 6.09 -11.62
N SER A 130 -3.95 6.02 -10.32
CA SER A 130 -4.82 6.98 -9.65
C SER A 130 -4.22 8.38 -9.62
N VAL A 131 -2.95 8.50 -9.25
CA VAL A 131 -2.25 9.79 -9.20
C VAL A 131 -2.20 10.45 -10.59
N LEU A 132 -1.77 9.70 -11.61
CA LEU A 132 -1.70 10.21 -12.98
C LEU A 132 -3.09 10.64 -13.48
N ALA A 133 -4.15 9.88 -13.16
CA ALA A 133 -5.51 10.21 -13.54
C ALA A 133 -6.02 11.52 -12.89
N VAL A 134 -5.67 11.80 -11.62
CA VAL A 134 -6.10 13.04 -10.96
C VAL A 134 -5.27 14.24 -11.39
N THR A 135 -4.03 14.03 -11.82
CA THR A 135 -3.17 15.12 -12.34
C THR A 135 -3.35 15.39 -13.83
N ASP A 136 -3.93 14.45 -14.59
CA ASP A 136 -4.21 14.61 -16.02
C ASP A 136 -5.11 15.84 -16.22
N LYS A 137 -4.50 16.95 -16.67
CA LYS A 137 -5.08 18.29 -16.92
C LYS A 137 -5.05 19.30 -15.77
N LEU A 138 -4.55 18.95 -14.59
CA LEU A 138 -4.41 19.93 -13.50
C LEU A 138 -3.10 20.72 -13.57
N GLY A 139 -2.15 20.32 -14.41
CA GLY A 139 -0.83 20.95 -14.49
C GLY A 139 0.00 20.79 -13.21
N ILE A 140 -0.36 19.80 -12.40
CA ILE A 140 0.29 19.46 -11.12
C ILE A 140 1.30 18.35 -11.39
N GLU A 141 2.46 18.44 -10.75
CA GLU A 141 3.46 17.38 -10.79
C GLU A 141 2.93 16.14 -10.06
N PRO A 142 2.81 14.95 -10.70
CA PRO A 142 2.28 13.75 -10.06
C PRO A 142 3.04 13.35 -8.79
N MET A 143 4.34 13.66 -8.75
CA MET A 143 5.15 13.41 -7.57
C MET A 143 4.72 14.24 -6.36
N ASP A 144 4.27 15.48 -6.55
CA ASP A 144 3.80 16.33 -5.44
C ASP A 144 2.55 15.75 -4.79
N VAL A 145 1.63 15.21 -5.60
CA VAL A 145 0.45 14.48 -5.09
C VAL A 145 0.89 13.25 -4.30
N MET A 146 1.82 12.45 -4.84
CA MET A 146 2.31 11.24 -4.18
C MET A 146 2.99 11.54 -2.84
N LEU A 147 3.72 12.66 -2.73
CA LEU A 147 4.36 13.11 -1.49
C LEU A 147 3.37 13.71 -0.49
N CYS A 148 2.25 14.26 -0.97
CA CYS A 148 1.19 14.80 -0.12
C CYS A 148 0.36 13.70 0.57
N VAL A 149 0.14 12.55 -0.08
CA VAL A 149 -0.74 11.49 0.44
C VAL A 149 -0.41 11.06 1.87
N PRO A 150 0.85 10.75 2.25
CA PRO A 150 1.19 10.38 3.63
C PRO A 150 0.84 11.45 4.67
N GLU A 151 0.99 12.73 4.31
CA GLU A 151 0.72 13.85 5.21
C GLU A 151 -0.78 13.98 5.46
N LEU A 152 -1.59 13.86 4.41
CA LEU A 152 -3.03 14.05 4.48
C LEU A 152 -3.77 12.82 5.03
N ALA A 153 -3.29 11.61 4.73
CA ALA A 153 -3.85 10.37 5.28
C ALA A 153 -3.74 10.30 6.81
N SER A 154 -2.77 11.02 7.40
CA SER A 154 -2.60 11.11 8.86
C SER A 154 -3.71 11.93 9.53
N SER A 155 -4.29 12.92 8.83
CA SER A 155 -5.38 13.75 9.35
C SER A 155 -6.76 13.25 8.93
N GLU A 156 -6.88 12.67 7.75
CA GLU A 156 -8.14 12.21 7.17
C GLU A 156 -8.26 10.69 7.28
N SER A 157 -8.65 10.24 8.48
CA SER A 157 -8.84 8.81 8.76
C SER A 157 -10.03 8.23 7.98
N GLY A 158 -9.81 7.10 7.30
CA GLY A 158 -10.87 6.33 6.64
C GLY A 158 -11.01 6.58 5.14
N LEU A 159 -10.22 7.48 4.57
CA LEU A 159 -10.11 7.64 3.12
C LEU A 159 -9.18 6.58 2.51
N THR A 160 -9.58 6.08 1.35
CA THR A 160 -8.78 5.19 0.51
C THR A 160 -7.70 5.99 -0.23
N PHE A 161 -6.65 5.30 -0.70
CA PHE A 161 -5.57 5.95 -1.45
C PHE A 161 -6.05 6.87 -2.60
N PRO A 162 -6.97 6.44 -3.49
CA PRO A 162 -7.43 7.32 -4.58
C PRO A 162 -8.15 8.57 -4.08
N GLU A 163 -8.89 8.48 -2.97
CA GLU A 163 -9.60 9.62 -2.37
C GLU A 163 -8.61 10.62 -1.77
N VAL A 164 -7.59 10.15 -1.03
CA VAL A 164 -6.54 11.03 -0.50
C VAL A 164 -5.74 11.67 -1.63
N ALA A 165 -5.40 10.91 -2.69
CA ALA A 165 -4.70 11.43 -3.86
C ALA A 165 -5.51 12.54 -4.57
N ALA A 166 -6.83 12.34 -4.74
CA ALA A 166 -7.71 13.36 -5.33
C ALA A 166 -7.81 14.62 -4.46
N LEU A 167 -7.87 14.44 -3.13
CA LEU A 167 -7.90 15.56 -2.19
C LEU A 167 -6.57 16.33 -2.20
N CYS A 168 -5.43 15.63 -2.18
CA CYS A 168 -4.10 16.21 -2.35
C CYS A 168 -3.97 17.03 -3.65
N ALA A 169 -4.37 16.45 -4.79
CA ALA A 169 -4.36 17.15 -6.06
C ALA A 169 -5.23 18.42 -6.02
N SER A 170 -6.39 18.35 -5.36
CA SER A 170 -7.28 19.50 -5.18
C SER A 170 -6.66 20.59 -4.29
N GLU A 171 -6.00 20.23 -3.20
CA GLU A 171 -5.32 21.18 -2.31
C GLU A 171 -4.15 21.88 -3.00
N ILE A 172 -3.34 21.13 -3.74
CA ILE A 172 -2.21 21.66 -4.51
C ILE A 172 -2.73 22.59 -5.62
N TYR A 173 -3.74 22.18 -6.39
CA TYR A 173 -4.34 23.00 -7.45
C TYR A 173 -4.81 24.37 -6.92
N LEU A 174 -5.38 24.37 -5.71
CA LEU A 174 -5.92 25.57 -5.06
C LEU A 174 -4.85 26.39 -4.32
N GLY A 175 -3.57 25.99 -4.35
CA GLY A 175 -2.47 26.68 -3.67
C GLY A 175 -2.56 26.63 -2.15
N LYS A 176 -3.19 25.60 -1.59
CA LYS A 176 -3.26 25.35 -0.14
C LYS A 176 -2.04 24.57 0.38
N ARG A 177 -1.15 24.15 -0.52
CA ARG A 177 0.11 23.46 -0.28
C ARG A 177 1.19 24.07 -1.16
#